data_AF-A0A8X7ZFY4-F1
#
_entry.id   AF-A0A8X7ZFY4-F1
#
_cell.length_a   1.000
_cell.length_b   1.000
_cell.length_c   1.000
_cell.angle_alpha   90.00
_cell.angle_beta   90.00
_cell.angle_gamma   90.00
#
_symmetry.space_group_name_H-M   'P 1'
#
loop_
_entity.id
_entity.type
_entity.pdbx_description
1 polymer ?
#
loop_
_entity_poly.entity_id
_entity_poly.type
_entity_poly.pdbx_seq_one_letter_code
_entity_poly.pdbx_strand_id
1 'polypeptide(L)'
;MSDLISGVDNMSVTEAKSGGNDAGRIAEVKAWLASQFDAAGKDVPEFEYTPRSIAHLYNLASASQAKTQAANIVANDFRQKAVEYRAQGLVFGFCCLCAFGLAYWVYVFLFSRVKFYLELYIYFSLMQYFVDFVAVAARIREILENVGLAQESLPSNVVSSAQVLANVANFLNIRDTELSSFLVAMGDLSLRKTGVEEKRAKVQKESKILLDYTRKAIARLTYLKRTLAQLEDDVPPCEAQMENWKTNLAVMASKERQYLQQYSNYKALLNRVGYTQDISHGMLVEMAEHRQDLEKKTKPIMDTLRSYQDLPPDKALATLAIEDKKRQYAAAEKYLEDVLQSALATTD
;
A
#
# COMPACT_ATOMS: atom_id res chain seq x y z
N MET A 1 -17.87 -7.86 -31.66
CA MET A 1 -17.19 -6.70 -32.26
C MET A 1 -15.96 -6.44 -31.39
N SER A 2 -14.92 -7.26 -31.43
CA SER A 2 -14.05 -7.62 -32.56
C SER A 2 -13.15 -6.44 -32.96
N ASP A 3 -11.88 -6.62 -32.56
CA ASP A 3 -10.60 -6.28 -33.20
C ASP A 3 -10.00 -4.87 -33.15
N LEU A 4 -8.83 -4.82 -32.48
CA LEU A 4 -7.50 -4.29 -32.87
C LEU A 4 -6.79 -3.84 -31.57
N ILE A 5 -5.96 -4.62 -30.86
CA ILE A 5 -4.68 -5.31 -31.19
C ILE A 5 -3.75 -4.51 -32.09
N SER A 6 -2.81 -3.78 -31.48
CA SER A 6 -1.36 -3.89 -31.75
C SER A 6 -0.59 -2.88 -30.89
N GLY A 7 0.56 -3.32 -30.35
CA GLY A 7 1.44 -2.47 -29.53
C GLY A 7 2.21 -3.23 -28.44
N VAL A 8 2.62 -4.46 -28.74
CA VAL A 8 3.69 -5.16 -28.02
C VAL A 8 5.00 -4.70 -28.65
N ASP A 9 5.84 -4.03 -27.86
CA ASP A 9 7.30 -4.04 -28.00
C ASP A 9 7.85 -4.25 -26.58
N ASN A 10 8.12 -5.50 -26.20
CA ASN A 10 9.42 -6.15 -26.34
C ASN A 10 10.51 -5.40 -25.54
N MET A 11 10.49 -5.56 -24.21
CA MET A 11 11.69 -5.33 -23.40
C MET A 11 12.18 -6.68 -22.87
N SER A 12 13.26 -7.10 -23.51
CA SER A 12 14.06 -8.28 -23.27
C SER A 12 14.29 -8.59 -21.80
N VAL A 13 13.95 -9.81 -21.42
CA VAL A 13 14.56 -10.54 -20.32
C VAL A 13 16.04 -10.75 -20.67
N THR A 14 16.89 -9.88 -20.15
CA THR A 14 18.33 -10.15 -20.04
C THR A 14 18.59 -10.60 -18.61
N GLU A 15 18.83 -11.92 -18.45
CA GLU A 15 19.53 -12.47 -17.30
C GLU A 15 20.92 -11.82 -17.21
N ALA A 16 21.02 -10.78 -16.39
CA ALA A 16 22.28 -10.12 -16.07
C ALA A 16 22.55 -10.30 -14.57
N LYS A 17 23.42 -11.28 -14.26
CA LYS A 17 24.43 -11.24 -13.19
C LYS A 17 24.03 -10.38 -11.96
N SER A 18 23.18 -10.94 -11.08
CA SER A 18 22.79 -10.34 -9.79
C SER A 18 23.98 -10.01 -8.86
N GLY A 19 25.18 -10.56 -9.10
CA GLY A 19 26.36 -10.30 -8.27
C GLY A 19 27.01 -8.92 -8.45
N GLY A 20 26.67 -8.16 -9.49
CA GLY A 20 27.28 -6.85 -9.74
C GLY A 20 26.71 -5.71 -8.88
N ASN A 21 25.39 -5.73 -8.63
CA ASN A 21 24.71 -4.68 -7.88
C ASN A 21 24.90 -4.82 -6.37
N ASP A 22 25.00 -6.05 -5.88
CA ASP A 22 25.19 -6.32 -4.45
C ASP A 22 26.60 -5.95 -3.99
N ALA A 23 27.64 -6.15 -4.82
CA ALA A 23 29.01 -5.75 -4.50
C ALA A 23 29.14 -4.22 -4.30
N GLY A 24 28.50 -3.41 -5.15
CA GLY A 24 28.46 -1.96 -5.01
C GLY A 24 27.71 -1.51 -3.75
N ARG A 25 26.54 -2.10 -3.49
CA ARG A 25 25.75 -1.85 -2.28
C ARG A 25 26.48 -2.24 -1.00
N ILE A 26 27.25 -3.34 -1.02
CA ILE A 26 28.08 -3.77 0.10
C ILE A 26 29.18 -2.75 0.38
N ALA A 27 29.85 -2.22 -0.65
CA ALA A 27 30.91 -1.23 -0.49
C ALA A 27 30.37 0.09 0.10
N GLU A 28 29.21 0.56 -0.35
CA GLU A 28 28.56 1.76 0.19
C GLU A 28 28.09 1.58 1.64
N VAL A 29 27.49 0.44 1.97
CA VAL A 29 27.10 0.11 3.35
C VAL A 29 28.31 0.02 4.28
N LYS A 30 29.41 -0.59 3.81
CA LYS A 30 30.68 -0.66 4.58
C LYS A 30 31.26 0.72 4.85
N ALA A 31 31.32 1.58 3.83
CA ALA A 31 31.83 2.94 3.96
C ALA A 31 30.94 3.78 4.89
N TRP A 32 29.62 3.65 4.78
CA TRP A 32 28.67 4.34 5.66
C TRP A 32 28.80 3.87 7.11
N LEU A 33 28.85 2.56 7.37
CA LEU A 33 29.04 2.02 8.71
C LEU A 33 30.38 2.46 9.32
N ALA A 34 31.48 2.40 8.55
CA ALA A 34 32.77 2.90 9.01
C ALA A 34 32.70 4.37 9.44
N SER A 35 32.04 5.23 8.65
CA SER A 35 31.87 6.64 9.00
C SER A 35 30.99 6.86 10.24
N GLN A 36 29.93 6.09 10.43
CA GLN A 36 29.04 6.24 11.60
C GLN A 36 29.67 5.73 12.90
N PHE A 37 30.43 4.64 12.82
CA PHE A 37 31.10 4.04 13.98
C PHE A 37 32.36 4.82 14.38
N ASP A 38 33.13 5.33 13.40
CA ASP A 38 34.26 6.24 13.63
C ASP A 38 33.81 7.55 14.32
N ALA A 39 32.68 8.11 13.89
CA ALA A 39 32.06 9.28 14.55
C ALA A 39 31.64 9.00 16.00
N ALA A 40 31.39 7.73 16.36
CA ALA A 40 31.07 7.29 17.71
C ALA A 40 32.30 6.80 18.49
N GLY A 41 33.50 6.83 17.90
CA GLY A 41 34.76 6.35 18.49
C GLY A 41 34.77 4.84 18.73
N LYS A 42 34.05 4.06 17.91
CA LYS A 42 33.92 2.61 18.03
C LYS A 42 34.33 1.93 16.73
N ASP A 43 34.88 0.71 16.83
CA ASP A 43 35.14 -0.11 15.65
C ASP A 43 33.85 -0.77 15.14
N VAL A 44 33.77 -0.95 13.82
CA VAL A 44 32.64 -1.63 13.18
C VAL A 44 32.66 -3.11 13.57
N PRO A 45 31.61 -3.64 14.22
CA PRO A 45 31.54 -5.06 14.58
C PRO A 45 31.58 -5.96 13.34
N GLU A 46 32.24 -7.12 13.41
CA GLU A 46 32.17 -8.12 12.35
C GLU A 46 30.78 -8.76 12.31
N PHE A 47 30.11 -8.66 11.14
CA PHE A 47 28.82 -9.31 10.88
C PHE A 47 28.80 -9.88 9.46
N GLU A 48 27.98 -10.92 9.25
CA GLU A 48 27.87 -11.58 7.95
C GLU A 48 27.03 -10.76 6.96
N TYR A 49 27.62 -10.51 5.79
CA TYR A 49 27.00 -9.77 4.68
C TYR A 49 26.06 -10.68 3.88
N THR A 50 24.88 -10.98 4.44
CA THR A 50 23.80 -11.66 3.72
C THR A 50 23.03 -10.69 2.81
N PRO A 51 22.46 -11.13 1.67
CA PRO A 51 21.70 -10.25 0.76
C PRO A 51 20.55 -9.49 1.44
N ARG A 52 19.92 -10.13 2.44
CA ARG A 52 18.83 -9.55 3.23
C ARG A 52 19.33 -8.50 4.23
N SER A 53 20.47 -8.74 4.90
CA SER A 53 21.07 -7.75 5.81
C SER A 53 21.60 -6.54 5.04
N ILE A 54 22.21 -6.74 3.87
CA ILE A 54 22.68 -5.66 2.99
C ILE A 54 21.51 -4.79 2.52
N ALA A 55 20.38 -5.38 2.09
CA ALA A 55 19.22 -4.60 1.66
C ALA A 55 18.63 -3.74 2.79
N HIS A 56 18.54 -4.28 4.01
CA HIS A 56 18.07 -3.52 5.16
C HIS A 56 19.05 -2.39 5.55
N LEU A 57 20.35 -2.68 5.59
CA LEU A 57 21.38 -1.71 5.92
C LEU A 57 21.51 -0.62 4.85
N TYR A 58 21.36 -0.97 3.57
CA TYR A 58 21.36 -0.02 2.46
C TYR A 58 20.16 0.94 2.52
N ASN A 59 18.97 0.42 2.84
CA ASN A 59 17.79 1.25 3.04
C ASN A 59 17.94 2.18 4.26
N LEU A 60 18.54 1.67 5.35
CA LEU A 60 18.83 2.46 6.54
C LEU A 60 19.87 3.56 6.26
N ALA A 61 20.93 3.22 5.52
CA ALA A 61 21.96 4.16 5.09
C ALA A 61 21.38 5.25 4.18
N SER A 62 20.56 4.87 3.21
CA SER A 62 19.89 5.81 2.30
C SER A 62 18.94 6.75 3.05
N ALA A 63 18.14 6.22 3.99
CA ALA A 63 17.24 7.01 4.81
C ALA A 63 18.00 7.93 5.80
N SER A 64 19.11 7.46 6.36
CA SER A 64 20.01 8.25 7.21
C SER A 64 20.64 9.40 6.42
N GLN A 65 21.20 9.11 5.24
CA GLN A 65 21.84 10.11 4.38
C GLN A 65 20.86 11.18 3.90
N ALA A 66 19.63 10.79 3.51
CA ALA A 66 18.59 11.74 3.13
C ALA A 66 18.20 12.67 4.30
N LYS A 67 18.08 12.12 5.51
CA LYS A 67 17.78 12.92 6.72
C LYS A 67 18.93 13.85 7.10
N THR A 68 20.17 13.38 7.01
CA THR A 68 21.38 14.18 7.25
C THR A 68 21.52 15.30 6.22
N GLN A 69 21.20 15.05 4.95
CA GLN A 69 21.18 16.06 3.91
C GLN A 69 20.12 17.12 4.17
N ALA A 70 18.89 16.72 4.54
CA ALA A 70 17.83 17.66 4.90
C ALA A 70 18.18 18.49 6.14
N ALA A 71 18.75 17.86 7.18
CA ALA A 71 19.23 18.55 8.37
C ALA A 71 20.36 19.53 8.05
N ASN A 72 21.29 19.18 7.16
CA ASN A 72 22.36 20.06 6.70
C ASN A 72 21.83 21.26 5.91
N ILE A 73 20.81 21.07 5.06
CA ILE A 73 20.19 22.18 4.33
C ILE A 73 19.53 23.15 5.32
N VAL A 74 18.79 22.63 6.29
CA VAL A 74 18.13 23.44 7.32
C VAL A 74 19.16 24.13 8.23
N ALA A 75 20.21 23.43 8.65
CA ALA A 75 21.29 24.00 9.45
C ALA A 75 22.06 25.08 8.68
N ASN A 76 22.29 24.90 7.37
CA ASN A 76 22.91 25.92 6.53
C ASN A 76 22.01 27.13 6.33
N ASP A 77 20.70 26.95 6.16
CA ASP A 77 19.73 28.06 6.09
C ASP A 77 19.71 28.84 7.41
N PHE A 78 19.65 28.16 8.55
CA PHE A 78 19.74 28.81 9.86
C PHE A 78 21.09 29.49 10.10
N ARG A 79 22.19 28.90 9.63
CA ARG A 79 23.53 29.50 9.74
C ARG A 79 23.64 30.73 8.85
N GLN A 80 23.10 30.70 7.64
CA GLN A 80 23.07 31.84 6.73
C GLN A 80 22.22 32.97 7.30
N LYS A 81 21.01 32.67 7.79
CA LYS A 81 20.19 33.63 8.54
C LYS A 81 20.93 34.17 9.76
N ALA A 82 21.59 33.33 10.54
CA ALA A 82 22.38 33.77 11.70
C ALA A 82 23.55 34.67 11.29
N VAL A 83 24.20 34.43 10.15
CA VAL A 83 25.24 35.31 9.59
C VAL A 83 24.64 36.61 9.07
N GLU A 84 23.48 36.60 8.43
CA GLU A 84 22.76 37.81 7.99
C GLU A 84 22.29 38.65 9.18
N TYR A 85 21.74 38.03 10.23
CA TYR A 85 21.38 38.71 11.47
C TYR A 85 22.62 39.14 12.27
N ARG A 86 23.72 38.40 12.23
CA ARG A 86 25.01 38.83 12.80
C ARG A 86 25.62 39.96 11.99
N ALA A 87 25.44 40.01 10.67
CA ALA A 87 25.85 41.11 9.81
C ALA A 87 24.97 42.34 10.06
N GLN A 88 23.67 42.18 10.25
CA GLN A 88 22.76 43.26 10.66
C GLN A 88 23.05 43.74 12.09
N GLY A 89 23.39 42.82 13.00
CA GLY A 89 23.80 43.11 14.38
C GLY A 89 25.21 43.69 14.48
N LEU A 90 26.11 43.36 13.55
CA LEU A 90 27.39 44.03 13.36
C LEU A 90 27.21 45.38 12.66
N VAL A 91 26.24 45.56 11.76
CA VAL A 91 25.89 46.88 11.20
C VAL A 91 25.32 47.78 12.30
N PHE A 92 24.47 47.25 13.19
CA PHE A 92 23.99 47.97 14.38
C PHE A 92 25.09 48.18 15.43
N GLY A 93 25.94 47.18 15.65
CA GLY A 93 27.04 47.22 16.63
C GLY A 93 28.23 48.06 16.20
N PHE A 94 28.58 48.08 14.92
CA PHE A 94 29.61 48.93 14.32
C PHE A 94 29.13 50.37 14.21
N CYS A 95 27.82 50.60 14.02
CA CYS A 95 27.20 51.93 14.15
C CYS A 95 27.24 52.44 15.61
N CYS A 96 27.17 51.56 16.61
CA CYS A 96 27.23 51.91 18.03
C CYS A 96 28.67 52.06 18.56
N LEU A 97 29.62 51.24 18.08
CA LEU A 97 31.03 51.25 18.54
C LEU A 97 31.92 52.24 17.77
N CYS A 98 31.58 52.66 16.55
CA CYS A 98 32.26 53.79 15.88
C CYS A 98 31.81 55.17 16.42
N ALA A 99 30.70 55.22 17.17
CA ALA A 99 30.15 56.46 17.73
C ALA A 99 30.86 56.97 19.00
N PHE A 100 31.69 56.16 19.66
CA PHE A 100 32.31 56.54 20.92
C PHE A 100 33.84 56.44 20.86
N GLY A 101 34.49 57.58 20.68
CA GLY A 101 35.88 57.72 21.12
C GLY A 101 36.64 58.78 20.36
N LEU A 102 37.49 58.37 19.42
CA LEU A 102 38.56 59.24 18.92
C LEU A 102 38.69 59.25 17.38
N ALA A 103 38.10 58.27 16.69
CA ALA A 103 37.88 58.36 15.24
C ALA A 103 36.64 59.20 14.89
N TYR A 104 35.65 59.30 15.79
CA TYR A 104 34.46 60.12 15.58
C TYR A 104 34.82 61.60 15.43
N TRP A 105 35.77 62.16 16.20
CA TRP A 105 36.12 63.57 16.04
C TRP A 105 36.93 63.88 14.77
N VAL A 106 37.86 63.01 14.34
CA VAL A 106 38.65 63.23 13.11
C VAL A 106 37.86 62.86 11.87
N TYR A 107 37.07 61.78 11.89
CA TYR A 107 36.21 61.35 10.80
C TYR A 107 34.95 62.23 10.71
N VAL A 108 34.32 62.69 11.79
CA VAL A 108 33.27 63.73 11.69
C VAL A 108 33.85 65.04 11.18
N PHE A 109 35.09 65.43 11.51
CA PHE A 109 35.67 66.68 10.97
C PHE A 109 36.10 66.56 9.49
N LEU A 110 36.74 65.46 9.08
CA LEU A 110 37.13 65.22 7.67
C LEU A 110 35.96 64.73 6.80
N PHE A 111 35.11 63.82 7.27
CA PHE A 111 33.93 63.32 6.57
C PHE A 111 32.78 64.33 6.63
N SER A 112 32.62 65.17 7.66
CA SER A 112 31.71 66.32 7.52
C SER A 112 32.28 67.31 6.53
N ARG A 113 33.58 67.59 6.47
CA ARG A 113 34.10 68.44 5.37
C ARG A 113 33.92 67.78 4.02
N VAL A 114 34.32 66.53 3.80
CA VAL A 114 34.21 65.86 2.49
C VAL A 114 32.75 65.56 2.13
N LYS A 115 31.88 65.12 3.04
CA LYS A 115 30.44 64.97 2.80
C LYS A 115 29.75 66.33 2.65
N PHE A 116 30.14 67.37 3.38
CA PHE A 116 29.63 68.74 3.18
C PHE A 116 30.12 69.32 1.86
N TYR A 117 31.37 69.06 1.42
CA TYR A 117 31.88 69.47 0.12
C TYR A 117 31.31 68.63 -1.03
N LEU A 118 31.06 67.33 -0.84
CA LEU A 118 30.46 66.44 -1.84
C LEU A 118 28.95 66.66 -1.91
N GLU A 119 28.26 66.89 -0.79
CA GLU A 119 26.88 67.36 -0.75
C GLU A 119 26.79 68.80 -1.23
N LEU A 120 27.69 69.74 -0.90
CA LEU A 120 27.72 71.07 -1.54
C LEU A 120 28.01 70.95 -3.02
N TYR A 121 28.88 70.04 -3.47
CA TYR A 121 29.22 69.89 -4.89
C TYR A 121 28.08 69.22 -5.64
N ILE A 122 27.45 68.19 -5.07
CA ILE A 122 26.23 67.59 -5.62
C ILE A 122 25.11 68.62 -5.61
N TYR A 123 24.91 69.37 -4.53
CA TYR A 123 23.87 70.39 -4.40
C TYR A 123 24.14 71.60 -5.28
N PHE A 124 25.38 72.05 -5.43
CA PHE A 124 25.79 73.14 -6.34
C PHE A 124 25.75 72.67 -7.79
N SER A 125 26.10 71.42 -8.09
CA SER A 125 25.93 70.81 -9.42
C SER A 125 24.46 70.56 -9.74
N LEU A 126 23.63 70.16 -8.77
CA LEU A 126 22.18 70.02 -8.91
C LEU A 126 21.53 71.39 -9.06
N MET A 127 21.99 72.39 -8.30
CA MET A 127 21.55 73.78 -8.39
C MET A 127 21.97 74.38 -9.72
N GLN A 128 23.16 74.08 -10.23
CA GLN A 128 23.59 74.51 -11.57
C GLN A 128 22.73 73.84 -12.63
N TYR A 129 22.51 72.51 -12.55
CA TYR A 129 21.59 71.80 -13.43
C TYR A 129 20.16 72.33 -13.34
N PHE A 130 19.72 72.71 -12.15
CA PHE A 130 18.39 73.26 -11.90
C PHE A 130 18.28 74.69 -12.44
N VAL A 131 19.32 75.51 -12.26
CA VAL A 131 19.42 76.87 -12.85
C VAL A 131 19.43 76.77 -14.37
N ASP A 132 20.20 75.84 -14.94
CA ASP A 132 20.25 75.59 -16.38
C ASP A 132 18.88 75.06 -16.88
N PHE A 133 18.23 74.16 -16.13
CA PHE A 133 16.89 73.67 -16.44
C PHE A 133 15.83 74.79 -16.36
N VAL A 134 15.89 75.64 -15.34
CA VAL A 134 15.02 76.81 -15.17
C VAL A 134 15.27 77.83 -16.26
N ALA A 135 16.53 78.05 -16.66
CA ALA A 135 16.89 78.95 -17.75
C ALA A 135 16.42 78.41 -19.11
N VAL A 136 16.55 77.10 -19.35
CA VAL A 136 16.02 76.44 -20.55
C VAL A 136 14.49 76.49 -20.55
N ALA A 137 13.83 76.21 -19.43
CA ALA A 137 12.38 76.30 -19.29
C ALA A 137 11.87 77.74 -19.48
N ALA A 138 12.61 78.75 -18.99
CA ALA A 138 12.32 80.16 -19.19
C ALA A 138 12.49 80.56 -20.66
N ARG A 139 13.57 80.14 -21.32
CA ARG A 139 13.78 80.36 -22.76
C ARG A 139 12.68 79.70 -23.60
N ILE A 140 12.30 78.48 -23.26
CA ILE A 140 11.19 77.77 -23.91
C ILE A 140 9.89 78.56 -23.72
N ARG A 141 9.59 79.00 -22.48
CA ARG A 141 8.42 79.82 -22.18
C ARG A 141 8.38 81.12 -22.99
N GLU A 142 9.49 81.84 -23.07
CA GLU A 142 9.64 83.08 -23.85
C GLU A 142 9.43 82.84 -25.36
N ILE A 143 9.96 81.75 -25.90
CA ILE A 143 9.72 81.35 -27.30
C ILE A 143 8.23 81.03 -27.52
N LEU A 144 7.59 80.32 -26.59
CA LEU A 144 6.15 80.02 -26.69
C LEU A 144 5.29 81.28 -26.60
N GLU A 145 5.64 82.23 -25.73
CA GLU A 145 4.97 83.54 -25.62
C GLU A 145 5.10 84.35 -26.91
N ASN A 146 6.29 84.40 -27.51
CA ASN A 146 6.54 85.10 -28.78
C ASN A 146 5.81 84.47 -29.99
N VAL A 147 5.50 83.18 -29.92
CA VAL A 147 4.74 82.44 -30.95
C VAL A 147 3.22 82.42 -30.63
N GLY A 148 2.79 83.03 -29.51
CA GLY A 148 1.39 83.08 -29.11
C GLY A 148 0.84 81.80 -28.47
N LEU A 149 1.72 80.84 -28.16
CA LEU A 149 1.44 79.54 -27.52
C LEU A 149 1.66 79.57 -26.01
N ALA A 150 1.50 80.72 -25.36
CA ALA A 150 1.63 80.83 -23.91
C ALA A 150 0.59 79.93 -23.21
N GLN A 151 0.98 79.29 -22.10
CA GLN A 151 0.10 78.39 -21.35
C GLN A 151 -1.22 79.08 -20.93
N GLU A 152 -1.17 80.39 -20.70
CA GLU A 152 -2.32 81.20 -20.28
C GLU A 152 -3.22 81.65 -21.46
N SER A 153 -2.72 81.62 -22.70
CA SER A 153 -3.49 81.95 -23.90
C SER A 153 -4.09 80.73 -24.60
N LEU A 154 -3.63 79.52 -24.24
CA LEU A 154 -4.11 78.27 -24.80
C LEU A 154 -5.47 77.88 -24.22
N PRO A 155 -6.43 77.44 -25.05
CA PRO A 155 -7.71 76.95 -24.55
C PRO A 155 -7.51 75.65 -23.75
N SER A 156 -8.27 75.50 -22.66
CA SER A 156 -8.12 74.43 -21.65
C SER A 156 -8.17 72.99 -22.23
N ASN A 157 -8.88 72.79 -23.33
CA ASN A 157 -8.93 71.53 -24.07
C ASN A 157 -7.58 71.14 -24.70
N VAL A 158 -6.78 72.12 -25.16
CA VAL A 158 -5.45 71.88 -25.75
C VAL A 158 -4.44 71.56 -24.66
N VAL A 159 -4.48 72.30 -23.55
CA VAL A 159 -3.63 72.05 -22.38
C VAL A 159 -3.87 70.66 -21.80
N SER A 160 -5.14 70.26 -21.63
CA SER A 160 -5.49 68.91 -21.14
C SER A 160 -5.05 67.81 -22.09
N SER A 161 -5.18 68.01 -23.41
CA SER A 161 -4.76 67.04 -24.42
C SER A 161 -3.23 66.89 -24.48
N ALA A 162 -2.48 67.99 -24.40
CA ALA A 162 -1.01 67.96 -24.29
C ALA A 162 -0.54 67.27 -23.01
N GLN A 163 -1.23 67.48 -21.88
CA GLN A 163 -0.94 66.80 -20.63
C GLN A 163 -1.15 65.29 -20.73
N VAL A 164 -2.25 64.84 -21.37
CA VAL A 164 -2.50 63.41 -21.60
C VAL A 164 -1.40 62.81 -22.48
N LEU A 165 -1.00 63.50 -23.55
CA LEU A 165 0.07 63.04 -24.43
C LEU A 165 1.42 62.95 -23.69
N ALA A 166 1.75 63.93 -22.86
CA ALA A 166 2.96 63.92 -22.03
C ALA A 166 2.94 62.76 -21.02
N ASN A 167 1.79 62.48 -20.41
CA ASN A 167 1.64 61.34 -19.50
C ASN A 167 1.82 60.01 -20.25
N VAL A 168 1.23 59.86 -21.44
CA VAL A 168 1.40 58.66 -22.27
C VAL A 168 2.86 58.51 -22.71
N ALA A 169 3.54 59.60 -23.07
CA ALA A 169 4.95 59.60 -23.41
C ALA A 169 5.80 59.10 -22.24
N ASN A 170 5.53 59.60 -21.03
CA ASN A 170 6.20 59.16 -19.81
C ASN A 170 5.95 57.67 -19.51
N PHE A 171 4.71 57.18 -19.69
CA PHE A 171 4.39 55.76 -19.50
C PHE A 171 5.07 54.84 -20.51
N LEU A 172 5.16 55.29 -21.76
CA LEU A 172 5.83 54.56 -22.84
C LEU A 172 7.35 54.79 -22.86
N ASN A 173 7.86 55.65 -21.97
CA ASN A 173 9.25 56.09 -21.88
C ASN A 173 9.80 56.66 -23.20
N ILE A 174 8.97 57.48 -23.86
CA ILE A 174 9.26 58.17 -25.12
C ILE A 174 9.78 59.57 -24.79
N ARG A 175 10.84 60.00 -25.49
CA ARG A 175 11.52 61.28 -25.23
C ARG A 175 11.30 62.33 -26.32
N ASP A 176 10.60 61.95 -27.37
CA ASP A 176 10.29 62.72 -28.57
C ASP A 176 8.76 62.85 -28.76
N THR A 177 8.36 63.80 -29.60
CA THR A 177 6.95 64.07 -29.93
C THR A 177 6.52 63.40 -31.25
N GLU A 178 7.33 62.48 -31.79
CA GLU A 178 7.04 61.83 -33.07
C GLU A 178 5.98 60.73 -32.95
N LEU A 179 4.95 60.80 -33.79
CA LEU A 179 3.87 59.81 -33.82
C LEU A 179 4.38 58.37 -34.05
N SER A 180 5.41 58.20 -34.87
CA SER A 180 6.08 56.92 -35.14
C SER A 180 6.54 56.23 -33.85
N SER A 181 7.21 56.97 -32.96
CA SER A 181 7.71 56.46 -31.69
C SER A 181 6.57 56.01 -30.76
N PHE A 182 5.48 56.76 -30.71
CA PHE A 182 4.27 56.35 -29.97
C PHE A 182 3.65 55.08 -30.54
N LEU A 183 3.49 54.99 -31.85
CA LEU A 183 2.86 53.83 -32.49
C LEU A 183 3.66 52.54 -32.26
N VAL A 184 4.99 52.60 -32.37
CA VAL A 184 5.86 51.45 -32.09
C VAL A 184 5.77 51.03 -30.62
N ALA A 185 5.93 51.97 -29.68
CA ALA A 185 5.89 51.65 -28.25
C ALA A 185 4.51 51.13 -27.79
N MET A 186 3.42 51.67 -28.35
CA MET A 186 2.07 51.15 -28.11
C MET A 186 1.87 49.76 -28.72
N GLY A 187 2.41 49.50 -29.91
CA GLY A 187 2.42 48.18 -30.54
C GLY A 187 3.14 47.15 -29.69
N ASP A 188 4.35 47.48 -29.22
CA ASP A 188 5.13 46.64 -28.32
C ASP A 188 4.41 46.37 -27.00
N LEU A 189 3.83 47.41 -26.39
CA LEU A 189 3.05 47.28 -25.17
C LEU A 189 1.82 46.37 -25.40
N SER A 190 1.15 46.51 -26.54
CA SER A 190 -0.01 45.69 -26.89
C SER A 190 0.36 44.22 -27.08
N LEU A 191 1.49 43.93 -27.77
CA LEU A 191 2.01 42.58 -27.91
C LEU A 191 2.46 41.98 -26.57
N ARG A 192 3.10 42.77 -25.70
CA ARG A 192 3.44 42.32 -24.35
C ARG A 192 2.18 42.02 -23.53
N LYS A 193 1.15 42.86 -23.65
CA LYS A 193 -0.14 42.68 -22.96
C LYS A 193 -0.80 41.37 -23.39
N THR A 194 -0.90 41.10 -24.70
CA THR A 194 -1.50 39.84 -25.19
C THR A 194 -0.70 38.61 -24.75
N GLY A 195 0.63 38.68 -24.77
CA GLY A 195 1.48 37.59 -24.27
C GLY A 195 1.32 37.34 -22.77
N VAL A 196 1.11 38.38 -21.96
CA VAL A 196 0.80 38.23 -20.53
C VAL A 196 -0.61 37.66 -20.32
N GLU A 197 -1.60 38.10 -21.09
CA GLU A 197 -2.97 37.58 -21.03
C GLU A 197 -3.05 36.10 -21.40
N GLU A 198 -2.29 35.66 -22.42
CA GLU A 198 -2.20 34.25 -22.79
C GLU A 198 -1.57 33.40 -21.69
N LYS A 199 -0.44 33.85 -21.11
CA LYS A 199 0.20 33.17 -19.96
C LYS A 199 -0.75 33.09 -18.78
N ARG A 200 -1.47 34.17 -18.48
CA ARG A 200 -2.50 34.20 -17.44
C ARG A 200 -3.61 33.20 -17.72
N ALA A 201 -4.08 33.10 -18.96
CA ALA A 201 -5.11 32.14 -19.36
C ALA A 201 -4.61 30.68 -19.23
N LYS A 202 -3.34 30.41 -19.58
CA LYS A 202 -2.72 29.09 -19.42
C LYS A 202 -2.63 28.69 -17.94
N VAL A 203 -2.06 29.55 -17.10
CA VAL A 203 -1.96 29.31 -15.64
C VAL A 203 -3.35 29.12 -15.03
N GLN A 204 -4.35 29.87 -15.48
CA GLN A 204 -5.73 29.71 -15.00
C GLN A 204 -6.33 28.35 -15.38
N LYS A 205 -6.01 27.80 -16.57
CA LYS A 205 -6.44 26.45 -16.99
C LYS A 205 -5.74 25.37 -16.15
N GLU A 206 -4.43 25.49 -15.97
CA GLU A 206 -3.64 24.55 -15.16
C GLU A 206 -4.10 24.54 -13.70
N SER A 207 -4.39 25.72 -13.12
CA SER A 207 -4.95 25.85 -11.78
C SER A 207 -6.29 25.14 -11.63
N LYS A 208 -7.20 25.28 -12.61
CA LYS A 208 -8.48 24.55 -12.61
C LYS A 208 -8.29 23.04 -12.65
N ILE A 209 -7.40 22.55 -13.52
CA ILE A 209 -7.08 21.12 -13.62
C ILE A 209 -6.53 20.58 -12.30
N LEU A 210 -5.60 21.32 -11.68
CA LEU A 210 -5.00 20.93 -10.41
C LEU A 210 -6.02 20.90 -9.27
N LEU A 211 -6.96 21.85 -9.25
CA LEU A 211 -8.07 21.86 -8.29
C LEU A 211 -8.97 20.62 -8.45
N ASP A 212 -9.25 20.20 -9.69
CA ASP A 212 -10.05 19.00 -9.93
C ASP A 212 -9.34 17.72 -9.50
N TYR A 213 -8.03 17.62 -9.73
CA TYR A 213 -7.23 16.51 -9.18
C TYR A 213 -7.23 16.52 -7.64
N THR A 214 -7.09 17.69 -7.03
CA THR A 214 -7.12 17.85 -5.57
C THR A 214 -8.46 17.40 -5.00
N ARG A 215 -9.58 17.79 -5.62
CA ARG A 215 -10.92 17.33 -5.23
C ARG A 215 -11.07 15.81 -5.33
N LYS A 216 -10.60 15.20 -6.41
CA LYS A 216 -10.61 13.74 -6.59
C LYS A 216 -9.76 13.02 -5.53
N ALA A 217 -8.59 13.56 -5.21
CA ALA A 217 -7.72 13.03 -4.16
C ALA A 217 -8.37 13.12 -2.78
N ILE A 218 -8.99 14.26 -2.44
CA ILE A 218 -9.74 14.44 -1.19
C ILE A 218 -10.88 13.44 -1.09
N ALA A 219 -11.68 13.25 -2.15
CA ALA A 219 -12.78 12.29 -2.14
C ALA A 219 -12.29 10.85 -1.87
N ARG A 220 -11.19 10.44 -2.53
CA ARG A 220 -10.55 9.13 -2.28
C ARG A 220 -10.03 9.01 -0.85
N LEU A 221 -9.38 10.04 -0.34
CA LEU A 221 -8.87 10.05 1.03
C LEU A 221 -10.01 9.90 2.05
N THR A 222 -11.12 10.62 1.85
CA THR A 222 -12.29 10.52 2.72
C THR A 222 -12.92 9.12 2.67
N TYR A 223 -12.98 8.51 1.48
CA TYR A 223 -13.44 7.12 1.35
C TYR A 223 -12.54 6.15 2.12
N LEU A 224 -11.22 6.24 1.91
CA LEU A 224 -10.25 5.37 2.60
C LEU A 224 -10.31 5.54 4.13
N LYS A 225 -10.45 6.77 4.62
CA LYS A 225 -10.63 7.03 6.06
C LYS A 225 -11.88 6.34 6.63
N ARG A 226 -13.00 6.35 5.88
CA ARG A 226 -14.22 5.66 6.30
C ARG A 226 -14.02 4.14 6.33
N THR A 227 -13.37 3.57 5.32
CA THR A 227 -13.09 2.13 5.28
C THR A 227 -12.16 1.71 6.42
N LEU A 228 -11.14 2.51 6.71
CA LEU A 228 -10.23 2.27 7.83
C LEU A 228 -10.98 2.28 9.16
N ALA A 229 -11.84 3.28 9.40
CA ALA A 229 -12.66 3.34 10.61
C ALA A 229 -13.57 2.11 10.76
N GLN A 230 -14.21 1.67 9.66
CA GLN A 230 -15.03 0.45 9.69
C GLN A 230 -14.20 -0.79 10.06
N LEU A 231 -13.00 -0.93 9.49
CA LEU A 231 -12.12 -2.05 9.81
C LEU A 231 -11.64 -2.00 11.27
N GLU A 232 -11.35 -0.81 11.80
CA GLU A 232 -11.01 -0.62 13.21
C GLU A 232 -12.17 -1.02 14.13
N ASP A 233 -13.41 -0.72 13.75
CA ASP A 233 -14.62 -1.13 14.50
C ASP A 233 -14.88 -2.65 14.41
N ASP A 234 -14.47 -3.31 13.32
CA ASP A 234 -14.65 -4.75 13.10
C ASP A 234 -13.60 -5.62 13.83
N VAL A 235 -12.46 -5.06 14.25
CA VAL A 235 -11.39 -5.79 14.96
C VAL A 235 -11.84 -6.28 16.35
N PRO A 236 -12.39 -5.45 17.26
CA PRO A 236 -12.79 -5.88 18.60
C PRO A 236 -13.74 -7.08 18.66
N PRO A 237 -14.84 -7.16 17.86
CA PRO A 237 -15.70 -8.34 17.89
C PRO A 237 -15.00 -9.60 17.35
N CYS A 238 -14.09 -9.45 16.37
CA CYS A 238 -13.31 -10.57 15.85
C CYS A 238 -12.30 -11.08 16.90
N GLU A 239 -11.63 -10.19 17.62
CA GLU A 239 -10.74 -10.53 18.74
C GLU A 239 -11.50 -11.20 19.89
N ALA A 240 -12.66 -10.66 20.28
CA ALA A 240 -13.50 -11.26 21.31
C ALA A 240 -13.96 -12.68 20.90
N GLN A 241 -14.30 -12.87 19.62
CA GLN A 241 -14.63 -14.17 19.08
C GLN A 241 -13.43 -15.12 19.13
N MET A 242 -12.25 -14.65 18.75
CA MET A 242 -11.01 -15.44 18.79
C MET A 242 -10.66 -15.88 20.21
N GLU A 243 -10.78 -15.00 21.21
CA GLU A 243 -10.56 -15.36 22.61
C GLU A 243 -11.61 -16.37 23.11
N ASN A 244 -12.86 -16.28 22.67
CA ASN A 244 -13.88 -17.31 22.97
C ASN A 244 -13.53 -18.67 22.35
N TRP A 245 -13.05 -18.71 21.11
CA TRP A 245 -12.58 -19.96 20.50
C TRP A 245 -11.39 -20.56 21.26
N LYS A 246 -10.46 -19.72 21.69
CA LYS A 246 -9.28 -20.12 22.46
C LYS A 246 -9.65 -20.70 23.83
N THR A 247 -10.59 -20.08 24.54
CA THR A 247 -11.08 -20.63 25.82
C THR A 247 -11.82 -21.95 25.61
N ASN A 248 -12.69 -22.05 24.59
CA ASN A 248 -13.37 -23.29 24.24
C ASN A 248 -12.39 -24.41 23.86
N LEU A 249 -11.33 -24.09 23.11
CA LEU A 249 -10.31 -25.05 22.73
C LEU A 249 -9.55 -25.60 23.94
N ALA A 250 -9.24 -24.74 24.93
CA ALA A 250 -8.64 -25.17 26.18
C ALA A 250 -9.56 -26.14 26.96
N VAL A 251 -10.87 -25.87 26.98
CA VAL A 251 -11.86 -26.78 27.58
C VAL A 251 -11.91 -28.11 26.81
N MET A 252 -11.94 -28.09 25.47
CA MET A 252 -11.93 -29.31 24.66
C MET A 252 -10.68 -30.15 24.90
N ALA A 253 -9.50 -29.54 24.97
CA ALA A 253 -8.25 -30.23 25.29
C ALA A 253 -8.27 -30.86 26.70
N SER A 254 -8.90 -30.20 27.68
CA SER A 254 -9.06 -30.78 29.02
C SER A 254 -9.97 -32.03 29.00
N LYS A 255 -11.08 -31.98 28.25
CA LYS A 255 -12.01 -33.10 28.08
C LYS A 255 -11.40 -34.26 27.32
N GLU A 256 -10.62 -33.98 26.28
CA GLU A 256 -9.88 -35.00 25.54
C GLU A 256 -8.96 -35.80 26.48
N ARG A 257 -8.16 -35.12 27.30
CA ARG A 257 -7.30 -35.79 28.29
C ARG A 257 -8.10 -36.62 29.28
N GLN A 258 -9.24 -36.11 29.75
CA GLN A 258 -10.13 -36.84 30.64
C GLN A 258 -10.63 -38.14 29.99
N TYR A 259 -11.11 -38.08 28.74
CA TYR A 259 -11.61 -39.26 28.03
C TYR A 259 -10.50 -40.25 27.67
N LEU A 260 -9.32 -39.77 27.30
CA LEU A 260 -8.16 -40.64 27.08
C LEU A 260 -7.76 -41.38 28.36
N GLN A 261 -7.77 -40.69 29.49
CA GLN A 261 -7.49 -41.31 30.78
C GLN A 261 -8.57 -42.35 31.14
N GLN A 262 -9.86 -42.03 30.94
CA GLN A 262 -10.94 -42.99 31.16
C GLN A 262 -10.83 -44.20 30.23
N TYR A 263 -10.55 -43.99 28.95
CA TYR A 263 -10.32 -45.07 27.98
C TYR A 263 -9.17 -45.97 28.42
N SER A 264 -8.04 -45.38 28.84
CA SER A 264 -6.90 -46.13 29.38
C SER A 264 -7.28 -46.95 30.62
N ASN A 265 -8.08 -46.37 31.53
CA ASN A 265 -8.55 -47.05 32.73
C ASN A 265 -9.45 -48.25 32.40
N TYR A 266 -10.44 -48.07 31.51
CA TYR A 266 -11.33 -49.16 31.09
C TYR A 266 -10.58 -50.23 30.32
N LYS A 267 -9.64 -49.85 29.45
CA LYS A 267 -8.77 -50.79 28.74
C LYS A 267 -7.94 -51.62 29.72
N ALA A 268 -7.38 -51.00 30.75
CA ALA A 268 -6.66 -51.73 31.79
C ALA A 268 -7.58 -52.66 32.61
N LEU A 269 -8.81 -52.24 32.89
CA LEU A 269 -9.80 -53.08 33.57
C LEU A 269 -10.20 -54.29 32.73
N LEU A 270 -10.51 -54.10 31.45
CA LEU A 270 -10.82 -55.17 30.50
C LEU A 270 -9.69 -56.19 30.44
N ASN A 271 -8.44 -55.72 30.34
CA ASN A 271 -7.27 -56.59 30.36
C ASN A 271 -7.14 -57.38 31.67
N ARG A 272 -7.41 -56.75 32.83
CA ARG A 272 -7.40 -57.44 34.14
C ARG A 272 -8.47 -58.53 34.25
N VAL A 273 -9.65 -58.30 33.67
CA VAL A 273 -10.76 -59.28 33.65
C VAL A 273 -10.53 -60.37 32.59
N GLY A 274 -9.44 -60.29 31.80
CA GLY A 274 -9.11 -61.28 30.78
C GLY A 274 -9.99 -61.17 29.53
N TYR A 275 -10.58 -60.00 29.30
CA TYR A 275 -11.39 -59.76 28.11
C TYR A 275 -10.54 -59.85 26.84
N THR A 276 -10.98 -60.68 25.91
CA THR A 276 -10.42 -60.84 24.56
C THR A 276 -11.42 -60.34 23.54
N GLN A 277 -10.92 -59.76 22.44
CA GLN A 277 -11.76 -59.13 21.41
C GLN A 277 -12.74 -60.12 20.76
N ASP A 278 -12.47 -61.42 20.85
CA ASP A 278 -13.32 -62.52 20.38
C ASP A 278 -14.65 -62.61 21.13
N ILE A 279 -14.73 -62.07 22.35
CA ILE A 279 -15.95 -62.00 23.17
C ILE A 279 -16.73 -60.69 22.89
N SER A 280 -16.27 -59.87 21.93
CA SER A 280 -17.03 -58.71 21.48
C SER A 280 -18.37 -59.13 20.88
N HIS A 281 -19.43 -58.34 21.12
CA HIS A 281 -20.77 -58.65 20.61
C HIS A 281 -20.77 -58.89 19.10
N GLY A 282 -20.04 -58.06 18.32
CA GLY A 282 -19.92 -58.25 16.88
C GLY A 282 -19.29 -59.60 16.51
N MET A 283 -18.18 -59.96 17.14
CA MET A 283 -17.51 -61.25 16.93
C MET A 283 -18.39 -62.43 17.36
N LEU A 284 -19.11 -62.31 18.49
CA LEU A 284 -20.03 -63.34 18.96
C LEU A 284 -21.22 -63.54 18.02
N VAL A 285 -21.75 -62.47 17.43
CA VAL A 285 -22.81 -62.54 16.42
C VAL A 285 -22.27 -63.23 15.17
N GLU A 286 -21.10 -62.84 14.67
CA GLU A 286 -20.46 -63.49 13.52
C GLU A 286 -20.19 -64.99 13.78
N MET A 287 -19.69 -65.35 14.97
CA MET A 287 -19.48 -66.74 15.37
C MET A 287 -20.80 -67.52 15.48
N ALA A 288 -21.87 -66.88 15.96
CA ALA A 288 -23.19 -67.50 16.08
C ALA A 288 -23.83 -67.73 14.70
N GLU A 289 -23.71 -66.78 13.78
CA GLU A 289 -24.13 -66.90 12.38
C GLU A 289 -23.34 -68.00 11.67
N HIS A 290 -22.01 -68.03 11.84
CA HIS A 290 -21.16 -69.08 11.28
C HIS A 290 -21.54 -70.46 11.84
N ARG A 291 -21.81 -70.56 13.14
CA ARG A 291 -22.29 -71.79 13.77
C ARG A 291 -23.65 -72.21 13.20
N GLN A 292 -24.57 -71.28 12.97
CA GLN A 292 -25.87 -71.56 12.38
C GLN A 292 -25.73 -72.08 10.95
N ASP A 293 -24.83 -71.52 10.15
CA ASP A 293 -24.57 -71.98 8.79
C ASP A 293 -23.91 -73.36 8.76
N LEU A 294 -22.99 -73.64 9.68
CA LEU A 294 -22.45 -74.98 9.88
C LEU A 294 -23.56 -75.96 10.30
N GLU A 295 -24.49 -75.55 11.16
CA GLU A 295 -25.63 -76.37 11.58
C GLU A 295 -26.58 -76.68 10.41
N LYS A 296 -26.88 -75.70 9.54
CA LYS A 296 -27.66 -75.92 8.31
C LYS A 296 -27.01 -76.97 7.41
N LYS A 297 -25.68 -76.99 7.31
CA LYS A 297 -24.93 -77.98 6.53
C LYS A 297 -24.82 -79.34 7.21
N THR A 298 -24.71 -79.37 8.53
CA THR A 298 -24.47 -80.60 9.30
C THR A 298 -25.76 -81.38 9.56
N LYS A 299 -26.91 -80.71 9.73
CA LYS A 299 -28.23 -81.34 9.90
C LYS A 299 -28.56 -82.41 8.85
N PRO A 300 -28.53 -82.11 7.52
CA PRO A 300 -28.83 -83.13 6.52
C PRO A 300 -27.84 -84.29 6.55
N ILE A 301 -26.56 -84.04 6.84
CA ILE A 301 -25.55 -85.09 6.95
C ILE A 301 -25.87 -86.01 8.15
N MET A 302 -26.22 -85.44 9.30
CA MET A 302 -26.68 -86.19 10.47
C MET A 302 -27.96 -86.99 10.20
N ASP A 303 -28.92 -86.41 9.47
CA ASP A 303 -30.15 -87.10 9.09
C ASP A 303 -29.87 -88.29 8.17
N THR A 304 -28.95 -88.14 7.19
CA THR A 304 -28.49 -89.28 6.38
C THR A 304 -27.72 -90.31 7.19
N LEU A 305 -26.92 -89.90 8.18
CA LEU A 305 -26.19 -90.84 9.04
C LEU A 305 -27.14 -91.63 9.94
N ARG A 306 -28.17 -90.97 10.48
CA ARG A 306 -29.22 -91.61 11.28
C ARG A 306 -30.00 -92.61 10.42
N SER A 307 -30.35 -92.27 9.18
CA SER A 307 -31.01 -93.23 8.29
C SER A 307 -30.15 -94.46 8.03
N TYR A 308 -28.81 -94.32 7.96
CA TYR A 308 -27.91 -95.48 7.87
C TYR A 308 -27.83 -96.31 9.17
N GLN A 309 -27.92 -95.68 10.33
CA GLN A 309 -27.91 -96.38 11.63
C GLN A 309 -29.20 -97.17 11.89
N ASP A 310 -30.30 -96.84 11.21
CA ASP A 310 -31.56 -97.61 11.28
C ASP A 310 -31.52 -98.90 10.44
N LEU A 311 -30.48 -99.12 9.61
CA LEU A 311 -30.32 -100.38 8.89
C LEU A 311 -29.68 -101.47 9.76
N PRO A 312 -30.18 -102.73 9.70
CA PRO A 312 -29.57 -103.86 10.40
C PRO A 312 -28.09 -104.02 10.03
N PRO A 313 -27.18 -104.27 10.99
CA PRO A 313 -25.73 -104.39 10.73
C PRO A 313 -25.32 -105.56 9.83
N ASP A 314 -26.22 -106.51 9.58
CA ASP A 314 -25.97 -107.73 8.82
C ASP A 314 -26.76 -107.74 7.50
N LYS A 315 -26.05 -107.97 6.39
CA LYS A 315 -26.60 -108.03 5.02
C LYS A 315 -27.75 -109.03 4.90
N ALA A 316 -27.69 -110.16 5.63
CA ALA A 316 -28.73 -111.17 5.60
C ALA A 316 -30.03 -110.71 6.29
N LEU A 317 -29.91 -109.99 7.40
CA LEU A 317 -31.07 -109.43 8.13
C LEU A 317 -31.68 -108.24 7.40
N ALA A 318 -30.85 -107.42 6.73
CA ALA A 318 -31.34 -106.35 5.87
C ALA A 318 -32.13 -106.90 4.67
N THR A 319 -31.69 -108.00 4.05
CA THR A 319 -32.48 -108.64 2.97
C THR A 319 -33.81 -109.18 3.46
N LEU A 320 -33.86 -109.80 4.64
CA LEU A 320 -35.11 -110.32 5.21
C LEU A 320 -36.07 -109.19 5.59
N ALA A 321 -35.56 -108.09 6.18
CA ALA A 321 -36.37 -106.92 6.49
C ALA A 321 -36.94 -106.23 5.23
N ILE A 322 -36.16 -106.18 4.14
CA ILE A 322 -36.64 -105.70 2.83
C ILE A 322 -37.72 -106.64 2.27
N GLU A 323 -37.53 -107.95 2.36
CA GLU A 323 -38.51 -108.96 1.92
C GLU A 323 -39.82 -108.83 2.71
N ASP A 324 -39.75 -108.68 4.03
CA ASP A 324 -40.91 -108.49 4.91
C ASP A 324 -41.64 -107.17 4.61
N LYS A 325 -40.90 -106.07 4.40
CA LYS A 325 -41.51 -104.81 3.98
C LYS A 325 -42.13 -104.91 2.60
N LYS A 326 -41.50 -105.56 1.63
CA LYS A 326 -42.08 -105.85 0.30
C LYS A 326 -43.36 -106.67 0.41
N ARG A 327 -43.40 -107.67 1.29
CA ARG A 327 -44.63 -108.45 1.57
C ARG A 327 -45.72 -107.58 2.19
N GLN A 328 -45.38 -106.71 3.14
CA GLN A 328 -46.33 -105.75 3.72
C GLN A 328 -46.87 -104.78 2.67
N TYR A 329 -46.02 -104.27 1.77
CA TYR A 329 -46.44 -103.43 0.64
C TYR A 329 -47.32 -104.18 -0.34
N ALA A 330 -46.94 -105.39 -0.76
CA ALA A 330 -47.74 -106.21 -1.67
C ALA A 330 -49.09 -106.62 -1.06
N ALA A 331 -49.14 -106.88 0.25
CA ALA A 331 -50.39 -107.14 0.96
C ALA A 331 -51.28 -105.89 1.01
N ALA A 332 -50.71 -104.71 1.23
CA ALA A 332 -51.45 -103.45 1.20
C ALA A 332 -51.93 -103.10 -0.22
N GLU A 333 -51.13 -103.38 -1.25
CA GLU A 333 -51.47 -103.21 -2.66
C GLU A 333 -52.61 -104.16 -3.06
N LYS A 334 -52.52 -105.44 -2.70
CA LYS A 334 -53.59 -106.41 -2.93
C LYS A 334 -54.87 -106.03 -2.18
N TYR A 335 -54.76 -105.55 -0.94
CA TYR A 335 -55.93 -105.04 -0.21
C TYR A 335 -56.56 -103.84 -0.93
N LEU A 336 -55.75 -102.94 -1.48
CA LEU A 336 -56.23 -101.82 -2.28
C LEU A 336 -56.93 -102.30 -3.57
N GLU A 337 -56.36 -103.30 -4.25
CA GLU A 337 -56.94 -103.94 -5.44
C GLU A 337 -58.27 -104.66 -5.12
N ASP A 338 -58.35 -105.41 -4.02
CA ASP A 338 -59.57 -106.09 -3.58
C ASP A 338 -60.66 -105.09 -3.19
N VAL A 339 -60.30 -103.97 -2.54
CA VAL A 339 -61.21 -102.85 -2.26
C VAL A 339 -61.70 -102.18 -3.55
N LEU A 340 -60.84 -102.05 -4.56
CA LEU A 340 -61.24 -101.51 -5.88
C LEU A 340 -62.13 -102.49 -6.68
N GLN A 341 -61.84 -103.79 -6.66
CA GLN A 341 -62.65 -104.81 -7.35
C GLN A 341 -64.01 -105.00 -6.69
N SER A 342 -64.09 -104.96 -5.37
CA SER A 342 -65.37 -104.99 -4.64
C SER A 342 -66.21 -103.73 -4.90
N ALA A 343 -65.61 -102.56 -5.11
CA ALA A 343 -66.33 -101.35 -5.52
C ALA A 343 -66.85 -101.40 -6.96
N LEU A 344 -66.18 -102.12 -7.86
CA LEU A 344 -66.59 -102.29 -9.28
C LEU A 344 -67.62 -103.41 -9.51
N ALA A 345 -67.66 -104.44 -8.64
CA ALA A 345 -68.64 -105.53 -8.71
C ALA A 345 -70.02 -105.18 -8.13
N THR A 346 -70.14 -104.04 -7.43
CA THR A 346 -71.40 -103.54 -6.83
C THR A 346 -72.11 -102.48 -7.69
N THR A 347 -71.71 -102.31 -8.94
CA THR A 347 -72.21 -101.26 -9.86
C THR A 347 -73.01 -101.76 -11.08
N ASP A 348 -73.58 -102.97 -11.03
CA ASP A 348 -74.65 -103.43 -11.95
C ASP A 348 -75.93 -103.82 -11.20
#